data_AF-A0A2S6NCV5-F1
#
_entry.id   AF-A0A2S6NCV5-F1
#
_cell.length_a   1.000
_cell.length_b   1.000
_cell.length_c   1.000
_cell.angle_alpha   90.00
_cell.angle_beta   90.00
_cell.angle_gamma   90.00
#
_symmetry.space_group_name_H-M   'P 1'
#
loop_
_entity.id
_entity.type
_entity.pdbx_description
1 polymer ?
#
loop_
_entity_poly.entity_id
_entity_poly.type
_entity_poly.pdbx_seq_one_letter_code
_entity_poly.pdbx_strand_id
1 'polypeptide(L)'
;MSHVPVRISNQQIEQAHFEEFRKAYALPPGEIKYSDKPDVFLKGDRTIGIEITNFYVRPNEAEGSEQTQRPLRDAIISKAHKLYRKAGGKEIILSIAFDPEIRITKDRCKVLPQILANFATQIDTQPEGQIDTDSYPEMPELNWIHTSGREFQNGNFELVQSYSVPIMPVARLNDIVTEKEGKAADYHKCDAYWLLIVVDFWNPAQDQEITTQPIKLASKVFEKIILFKTCHRQIVEI
;
A
#
# COMPACT_ATOMS: atom_id res chain seq x y z
N MET A 1 26.02 -2.85 12.15
CA MET A 1 26.09 -2.69 10.68
C MET A 1 24.71 -2.24 10.21
N SER A 2 24.59 -1.01 9.76
CA SER A 2 23.32 -0.46 9.27
C SER A 2 22.97 -1.11 7.94
N HIS A 3 21.94 -1.98 7.94
CA HIS A 3 21.29 -2.41 6.71
C HIS A 3 20.63 -1.17 6.10
N VAL A 4 21.27 -0.58 5.10
CA VAL A 4 20.62 0.39 4.22
C VAL A 4 19.65 -0.43 3.37
N PRO A 5 18.33 -0.25 3.48
CA PRO A 5 17.38 -0.96 2.63
C PRO A 5 17.71 -0.63 1.18
N VAL A 6 17.96 -1.65 0.35
CA VAL A 6 18.10 -1.45 -1.10
C VAL A 6 16.76 -0.91 -1.59
N ARG A 7 16.75 0.30 -2.12
CA ARG A 7 15.56 0.89 -2.73
C ARG A 7 15.30 0.15 -4.05
N ILE A 8 14.31 -0.73 -4.04
CA ILE A 8 13.82 -1.42 -5.23
C ILE A 8 13.25 -0.36 -6.19
N SER A 9 13.57 -0.45 -7.49
CA SER A 9 13.02 0.48 -8.49
C SER A 9 11.57 0.14 -8.82
N ASN A 10 10.82 1.11 -9.37
CA ASN A 10 9.44 0.85 -9.82
C ASN A 10 9.39 -0.26 -10.88
N GLN A 11 10.33 -0.25 -11.83
CA GLN A 11 10.45 -1.29 -12.84
C GLN A 11 10.65 -2.69 -12.23
N GLN A 12 11.42 -2.81 -11.15
CA GLN A 12 11.59 -4.09 -10.44
C GLN A 12 10.29 -4.54 -9.75
N ILE A 13 9.51 -3.60 -9.21
CA ILE A 13 8.20 -3.87 -8.60
C ILE A 13 7.20 -4.33 -9.68
N GLU A 14 7.12 -3.59 -10.79
CA GLU A 14 6.26 -3.92 -11.94
C GLU A 14 6.63 -5.28 -12.55
N GLN A 15 7.92 -5.55 -12.73
CA GLN A 15 8.41 -6.86 -13.15
C GLN A 15 8.00 -7.96 -12.17
N ALA A 16 8.17 -7.75 -10.85
CA ALA A 16 7.78 -8.75 -9.85
C ALA A 16 6.27 -9.04 -9.90
N HIS A 17 5.43 -8.01 -10.06
CA HIS A 17 3.98 -8.19 -10.21
C HIS A 17 3.62 -8.94 -11.50
N PHE A 18 4.27 -8.61 -12.63
CA PHE A 18 4.03 -9.33 -13.88
C PHE A 18 4.43 -10.81 -13.79
N GLU A 19 5.56 -11.09 -13.15
CA GLU A 19 6.05 -12.43 -12.88
C GLU A 19 5.10 -13.24 -11.97
N GLU A 20 4.44 -12.59 -11.02
CA GLU A 20 3.38 -13.21 -10.23
C GLU A 20 2.11 -13.44 -11.07
N PHE A 21 1.68 -12.43 -11.82
CA PHE A 21 0.50 -12.47 -12.69
C PHE A 21 0.56 -13.62 -13.70
N ARG A 22 1.67 -13.77 -14.42
CA ARG A 22 1.81 -14.82 -15.46
C ARG A 22 1.83 -16.25 -14.92
N LYS A 23 1.95 -16.44 -13.60
CA LYS A 23 1.76 -17.75 -12.95
C LYS A 23 0.28 -18.11 -12.80
N ALA A 24 -0.59 -17.11 -12.80
CA ALA A 24 -2.04 -17.26 -12.64
C ALA A 24 -2.81 -17.03 -13.95
N TYR A 25 -2.20 -16.34 -14.92
CA TYR A 25 -2.82 -16.02 -16.20
C TYR A 25 -2.08 -16.67 -17.38
N ALA A 26 -2.84 -17.32 -18.26
CA ALA A 26 -2.29 -17.93 -19.47
C ALA A 26 -2.01 -16.86 -20.53
N LEU A 27 -0.73 -16.51 -20.68
CA LEU A 27 -0.29 -15.62 -21.75
C LEU A 27 -0.24 -16.35 -23.11
N PRO A 28 -0.46 -15.64 -24.23
CA PRO A 28 -0.17 -16.16 -25.56
C PRO A 28 1.31 -16.61 -25.67
N PRO A 29 1.61 -17.61 -26.51
CA PRO A 29 3.00 -18.00 -26.77
C PRO A 29 3.82 -16.82 -27.31
N GLY A 30 5.05 -16.67 -26.82
CA GLY A 30 5.96 -15.63 -27.30
C GLY A 30 7.15 -15.40 -26.37
N GLU A 31 8.09 -14.59 -26.84
CA GLU A 31 9.23 -14.11 -26.06
C GLU A 31 8.82 -12.89 -25.21
N ILE A 32 9.10 -12.92 -23.92
CA ILE A 32 8.83 -11.81 -22.98
C ILE A 32 10.07 -10.92 -22.87
N LYS A 33 9.90 -9.60 -23.03
CA LYS A 33 10.95 -8.59 -22.78
C LYS A 33 10.43 -7.44 -21.93
N TYR A 34 11.21 -7.02 -20.94
CA TYR A 34 10.92 -5.85 -20.11
C TYR A 34 11.44 -4.56 -20.75
N SER A 35 10.70 -3.47 -20.55
CA SER A 35 10.99 -2.14 -21.11
C SER A 35 10.39 -1.06 -20.20
N ASP A 36 10.40 0.19 -20.63
CA ASP A 36 9.83 1.34 -19.91
C ASP A 36 8.46 1.77 -20.47
N LYS A 37 8.21 1.60 -21.78
CA LYS A 37 6.98 2.06 -22.45
C LYS A 37 6.58 1.20 -23.67
N PRO A 38 5.68 0.23 -23.56
CA PRO A 38 5.08 -0.25 -22.31
C PRO A 38 6.07 -1.11 -21.50
N ASP A 39 5.71 -1.46 -20.27
CA ASP A 39 6.59 -2.17 -19.32
C ASP A 39 7.02 -3.56 -19.80
N VAL A 40 6.16 -4.24 -20.57
CA VAL A 40 6.44 -5.59 -21.10
C VAL A 40 6.05 -5.71 -22.56
N PHE A 41 6.89 -6.38 -23.35
CA PHE A 41 6.57 -6.89 -24.67
C PHE A 41 6.42 -8.39 -24.64
N LEU A 42 5.35 -8.89 -25.26
CA LEU A 42 5.17 -10.29 -25.60
C LEU A 42 5.23 -10.43 -27.13
N LYS A 43 6.32 -11.02 -27.63
CA LYS A 43 6.60 -11.18 -29.06
C LYS A 43 6.26 -12.61 -29.50
N GLY A 44 5.08 -12.78 -30.07
CA GLY A 44 4.64 -14.03 -30.71
C GLY A 44 4.27 -13.77 -32.17
N ASP A 45 3.16 -14.36 -32.63
CA ASP A 45 2.59 -14.08 -33.96
C ASP A 45 2.23 -12.61 -34.17
N ARG A 46 1.94 -11.91 -33.06
CA ARG A 46 1.83 -10.45 -32.97
C ARG A 46 2.61 -9.96 -31.76
N THR A 47 3.01 -8.69 -31.79
CA THR A 47 3.63 -8.00 -30.66
C THR A 47 2.56 -7.38 -29.78
N ILE A 48 2.45 -7.86 -28.54
CA ILE A 48 1.57 -7.29 -27.53
C ILE A 48 2.41 -6.47 -26.56
N GLY A 49 2.05 -5.19 -26.40
CA GLY A 49 2.59 -4.33 -25.36
C GLY A 49 1.72 -4.37 -24.11
N ILE A 50 2.28 -4.67 -22.95
CA ILE A 50 1.54 -4.74 -21.68
C ILE A 50 2.06 -3.64 -20.77
N GLU A 51 1.21 -2.65 -20.51
CA GLU A 51 1.43 -1.61 -19.50
C GLU A 51 0.99 -2.15 -18.14
N ILE A 52 1.77 -1.90 -17.10
CA ILE A 52 1.51 -2.29 -15.72
C ILE A 52 1.25 -1.03 -14.90
N THR A 53 0.25 -1.08 -14.02
CA THR A 53 -0.01 0.00 -13.09
C THR A 53 -0.64 -0.51 -11.81
N ASN A 54 -0.40 0.19 -10.71
CA ASN A 54 -1.02 -0.13 -9.43
C ASN A 54 -2.35 0.62 -9.27
N PHE A 55 -3.32 -0.05 -8.66
CA PHE A 55 -4.60 0.54 -8.28
C PHE A 55 -4.53 1.02 -6.84
N TYR A 56 -4.24 2.31 -6.67
CA TYR A 56 -4.35 2.96 -5.37
C TYR A 56 -5.79 3.40 -5.08
N VAL A 57 -6.25 3.15 -3.85
CA VAL A 57 -7.59 3.55 -3.36
C VAL A 57 -7.80 5.05 -3.50
N ARG A 58 -6.76 5.83 -3.20
CA ARG A 58 -6.70 7.29 -3.42
C ARG A 58 -5.49 7.63 -4.29
N PRO A 59 -5.57 8.67 -5.14
CA PRO A 59 -4.41 9.16 -5.90
C PRO A 59 -3.26 9.55 -4.98
N ASN A 60 -2.01 9.37 -5.44
CA ASN A 60 -0.79 9.64 -4.66
C ASN A 60 -0.70 11.10 -4.15
N GLU A 61 -1.31 12.05 -4.85
CA GLU A 61 -1.23 13.48 -4.54
C GLU A 61 -2.20 13.92 -3.44
N ALA A 62 -3.10 13.05 -2.98
CA ALA A 62 -4.00 13.38 -1.89
C ALA A 62 -3.23 13.38 -0.55
N GLU A 63 -3.27 14.49 0.19
CA GLU A 63 -2.61 14.61 1.50
C GLU A 63 -3.04 13.52 2.49
N GLY A 64 -4.30 13.04 2.37
CA GLY A 64 -4.86 11.95 3.16
C GLY A 64 -4.75 10.57 2.53
N SER A 65 -3.86 10.37 1.55
CA SER A 65 -3.58 9.05 0.97
C SER A 65 -2.69 8.23 1.89
N GLU A 66 -2.84 6.91 1.88
CA GLU A 66 -1.97 6.00 2.66
C GLU A 66 -0.50 6.10 2.20
N GLN A 67 -0.28 6.39 0.92
CA GLN A 67 1.04 6.65 0.35
C GLN A 67 1.74 7.83 1.04
N THR A 68 0.97 8.85 1.46
CA THR A 68 1.49 10.03 2.16
C THR A 68 1.48 9.85 3.68
N GLN A 69 0.43 9.25 4.23
CA GLN A 69 0.21 9.17 5.68
C GLN A 69 1.02 8.08 6.35
N ARG A 70 1.22 6.92 5.71
CA ARG A 70 1.95 5.79 6.31
C ARG A 70 3.39 6.14 6.70
N PRO A 71 4.21 6.78 5.84
CA PRO A 71 5.55 7.21 6.24
C PRO A 71 5.57 8.16 7.45
N LEU A 72 4.53 9.00 7.60
CA LEU A 72 4.40 9.88 8.76
C LEU A 72 4.09 9.09 10.04
N ARG A 73 3.19 8.11 9.97
CA ARG A 73 2.84 7.20 11.08
C ARG A 73 4.06 6.41 11.55
N ASP A 74 4.80 5.81 10.62
CA ASP A 74 6.03 5.07 10.91
C ASP A 74 7.08 5.97 11.58
N ALA A 75 7.26 7.19 11.08
CA ALA A 75 8.19 8.15 11.66
C ALA A 75 7.77 8.57 13.08
N ILE A 76 6.47 8.75 13.32
CA ILE A 76 5.91 9.09 14.64
C ILE A 76 6.15 7.95 15.63
N ILE A 77 5.80 6.71 15.27
CA ILE A 77 6.00 5.53 16.11
C ILE A 77 7.49 5.33 16.42
N SER A 78 8.35 5.39 15.40
CA SER A 78 9.79 5.23 15.58
C SER A 78 10.38 6.30 16.52
N LYS A 79 9.93 7.56 16.38
CA LYS A 79 10.37 8.66 17.23
C LYS A 79 9.83 8.53 18.66
N ALA A 80 8.56 8.15 18.82
CA ALA A 80 7.95 7.92 20.12
C ALA A 80 8.67 6.80 20.88
N HIS A 81 8.95 5.67 20.21
CA HIS A 81 9.69 4.57 20.79
C HIS A 81 11.08 5.01 21.28
N LYS A 82 11.81 5.77 20.47
CA LYS A 82 13.12 6.33 20.87
C LYS A 82 13.03 7.23 22.11
N LEU A 83 12.00 8.08 22.18
CA LEU A 83 11.78 8.99 23.33
C LEU A 83 11.45 8.20 24.59
N TYR A 84 10.55 7.21 24.49
CA TYR A 84 10.17 6.31 25.57
C TYR A 84 11.39 5.54 26.14
N ARG A 85 12.19 4.92 25.27
CA ARG A 85 13.41 4.21 25.68
C ARG A 85 14.45 5.13 26.30
N LYS A 86 14.62 6.35 25.76
CA LYS A 86 15.53 7.36 26.34
C LYS A 86 15.10 7.78 27.76
N ALA A 87 13.81 7.74 28.07
CA ALA A 87 13.26 8.03 29.38
C ALA A 87 13.35 6.85 30.37
N GLY A 88 13.99 5.73 29.98
CA GLY A 88 14.12 4.54 30.82
C GLY A 88 12.90 3.62 30.81
N GLY A 89 12.01 3.78 29.82
CA GLY A 89 10.90 2.85 29.60
C GLY A 89 11.36 1.41 29.41
N LYS A 90 10.50 0.43 29.67
CA LYS A 90 10.72 -1.02 29.56
C LYS A 90 10.78 -1.53 28.11
N GLU A 91 11.25 -2.76 27.89
CA GLU A 91 11.26 -3.37 26.55
C GLU A 91 9.90 -4.00 26.20
N ILE A 92 8.85 -3.20 26.17
CA ILE A 92 7.50 -3.68 25.82
C ILE A 92 7.25 -3.62 24.32
N ILE A 93 6.33 -4.46 23.85
CA ILE A 93 5.68 -4.28 22.55
C ILE A 93 4.42 -3.44 22.74
N LEU A 94 4.30 -2.38 21.94
CA LEU A 94 3.10 -1.55 21.82
C LEU A 94 2.67 -1.55 20.36
N SER A 95 1.54 -2.19 20.10
CA SER A 95 0.93 -2.26 18.78
C SER A 95 -0.05 -1.10 18.63
N ILE A 96 0.12 -0.27 17.60
CA ILE A 96 -0.55 1.02 17.46
C ILE A 96 -1.21 1.11 16.08
N ALA A 97 -2.48 1.47 16.05
CA ALA A 97 -3.21 1.72 14.82
C ALA A 97 -3.71 3.17 14.76
N PHE A 98 -3.52 3.78 13.59
CA PHE A 98 -4.02 5.12 13.31
C PHE A 98 -5.38 5.04 12.63
N ASP A 99 -6.22 6.03 12.89
CA ASP A 99 -7.46 6.23 12.15
C ASP A 99 -7.16 6.74 10.73
N PRO A 100 -7.54 6.01 9.66
CA PRO A 100 -7.31 6.46 8.29
C PRO A 100 -8.11 7.72 7.91
N GLU A 101 -9.19 8.04 8.63
CA GLU A 101 -10.01 9.23 8.40
C GLU A 101 -9.44 10.47 9.08
N ILE A 102 -8.54 10.32 10.04
CA ILE A 102 -7.88 11.42 10.75
C ILE A 102 -6.43 11.54 10.29
N ARG A 103 -6.20 12.46 9.35
CA ARG A 103 -4.87 12.71 8.80
C ARG A 103 -3.91 13.26 9.86
N ILE A 104 -2.65 12.83 9.78
CA ILE A 104 -1.54 13.46 10.48
C ILE A 104 -1.16 14.75 9.75
N THR A 105 -1.16 15.86 10.48
CA THR A 105 -0.69 17.16 10.00
C THR A 105 0.76 17.41 10.38
N LYS A 106 1.39 18.40 9.73
CA LYS A 106 2.78 18.81 10.03
C LYS A 106 2.98 19.19 11.49
N ASP A 107 1.99 19.80 12.14
CA ASP A 107 2.09 20.17 13.55
C ASP A 107 1.96 18.95 14.46
N ARG A 108 1.10 18.00 14.09
CA ARG A 108 0.96 16.74 14.82
C ARG A 108 2.23 15.89 14.72
N CYS A 109 2.93 15.88 13.59
CA CYS A 109 4.28 15.28 13.48
C CYS A 109 5.29 15.81 14.50
N LYS A 110 5.14 17.05 14.99
CA LYS A 110 6.06 17.66 15.95
C LYS A 110 5.77 17.19 17.38
N VAL A 111 4.49 17.08 17.75
CA VAL A 111 4.05 16.87 19.14
C VAL A 111 3.66 15.42 19.46
N LEU A 112 3.01 14.72 18.52
CA LEU A 112 2.44 13.39 18.75
C LEU A 112 3.48 12.35 19.22
N PRO A 113 4.74 12.34 18.71
CA PRO A 113 5.74 11.39 19.21
C PRO A 113 6.02 11.53 20.72
N GLN A 114 6.01 12.75 21.25
CA GLN A 114 6.24 12.99 22.68
C GLN A 114 5.02 12.62 23.51
N ILE A 115 3.81 12.95 23.03
CA ILE A 115 2.55 12.58 23.69
C ILE A 115 2.47 11.05 23.80
N LEU A 116 2.70 10.33 22.70
CA LEU A 116 2.70 8.88 22.66
C LEU A 116 3.76 8.25 23.56
N ALA A 117 4.99 8.80 23.58
CA ALA A 117 6.04 8.32 24.48
C ALA A 117 5.68 8.51 25.96
N ASN A 118 5.11 9.66 26.32
CA ASN A 118 4.67 9.92 27.69
C ASN A 118 3.53 8.98 28.10
N PHE A 119 2.58 8.73 27.19
CA PHE A 119 1.49 7.80 27.41
C PHE A 119 2.00 6.37 27.61
N ALA A 120 2.96 5.92 26.79
CA ALA A 120 3.59 4.61 26.93
C ALA A 120 4.19 4.40 28.33
N THR A 121 4.87 5.41 28.90
CA THR A 121 5.39 5.37 30.28
C THR A 121 4.29 5.20 31.33
N GLN A 122 3.09 5.74 31.10
CA GLN A 122 1.97 5.60 32.03
C GLN A 122 1.37 4.18 32.01
N ILE A 123 1.50 3.47 30.90
CA ILE A 123 0.85 2.17 30.69
C ILE A 123 1.82 0.97 30.70
N ASP A 124 3.13 1.18 30.85
CA ASP A 124 4.13 0.09 30.76
C ASP A 124 4.18 -0.87 31.97
N THR A 125 3.28 -0.66 32.93
CA THR A 125 3.00 -1.59 34.03
C THR A 125 1.62 -2.23 33.93
N GLN A 126 0.81 -1.83 32.94
CA GLN A 126 -0.50 -2.43 32.73
C GLN A 126 -0.38 -3.86 32.22
N PRO A 127 -1.36 -4.72 32.54
CA PRO A 127 -1.42 -6.06 31.98
C PRO A 127 -1.61 -6.02 30.47
N GLU A 128 -1.37 -7.16 29.82
CA GLU A 128 -1.60 -7.32 28.38
C GLU A 128 -3.05 -7.01 28.03
N GLY A 129 -3.24 -6.27 26.94
CA GLY A 129 -4.56 -5.99 26.42
C GLY A 129 -4.65 -4.72 25.60
N GLN A 130 -5.85 -4.52 25.06
CA GLN A 130 -6.23 -3.29 24.39
C GLN A 130 -6.45 -2.18 25.42
N ILE A 131 -5.94 -0.99 25.11
CA ILE A 131 -6.15 0.22 25.89
C ILE A 131 -7.44 0.90 25.43
N ASP A 132 -8.25 1.35 26.38
CA ASP A 132 -9.48 2.10 26.09
C ASP A 132 -9.14 3.43 25.39
N THR A 133 -9.84 3.74 24.30
CA THR A 133 -9.69 4.98 23.53
C THR A 133 -9.90 6.23 24.38
N ASP A 134 -10.77 6.16 25.38
CA ASP A 134 -11.03 7.29 26.29
C ASP A 134 -9.83 7.60 27.20
N SER A 135 -8.85 6.70 27.28
CA SER A 135 -7.62 6.90 28.07
C SER A 135 -6.59 7.80 27.39
N TYR A 136 -6.76 8.13 26.10
CA TYR A 136 -5.79 8.93 25.34
C TYR A 136 -6.44 10.01 24.45
N PRO A 137 -7.26 10.93 25.01
CA PRO A 137 -8.01 11.92 24.24
C PRO A 137 -7.12 12.93 23.48
N GLU A 138 -5.85 13.08 23.87
CA GLU A 138 -4.87 13.95 23.19
C GLU A 138 -4.32 13.38 21.87
N MET A 139 -4.65 12.12 21.55
CA MET A 139 -4.18 11.40 20.37
C MET A 139 -5.36 10.93 19.50
N PRO A 140 -6.23 11.85 19.00
CA PRO A 140 -7.39 11.48 18.20
C PRO A 140 -7.01 10.79 16.87
N GLU A 141 -5.76 10.91 16.42
CA GLU A 141 -5.27 10.19 15.24
C GLU A 141 -5.14 8.67 15.46
N LEU A 142 -5.18 8.20 16.71
CA LEU A 142 -5.10 6.79 17.06
C LEU A 142 -6.49 6.25 17.36
N ASN A 143 -6.84 5.11 16.76
CA ASN A 143 -8.10 4.42 17.06
C ASN A 143 -7.90 3.11 17.82
N TRP A 144 -6.65 2.66 17.99
CA TRP A 144 -6.35 1.42 18.70
C TRP A 144 -4.91 1.39 19.23
N ILE A 145 -4.75 0.95 20.48
CA ILE A 145 -3.47 0.67 21.11
C ILE A 145 -3.59 -0.65 21.86
N HIS A 146 -2.60 -1.53 21.72
CA HIS A 146 -2.48 -2.76 22.51
C HIS A 146 -1.10 -2.86 23.14
N THR A 147 -1.07 -3.07 24.45
CA THR A 147 0.16 -3.35 25.18
C THR A 147 0.32 -4.84 25.35
N SER A 148 1.55 -5.32 25.18
CA SER A 148 1.90 -6.71 25.45
C SER A 148 2.00 -7.04 26.95
N GLY A 149 1.98 -6.03 27.83
CA GLY A 149 1.97 -6.19 29.30
C GLY A 149 3.18 -6.88 29.91
N ARG A 150 4.22 -7.17 29.12
CA ARG A 150 5.45 -7.83 29.54
C ARG A 150 6.62 -7.36 28.69
N GLU A 151 7.83 -7.58 29.20
CA GLU A 151 9.06 -7.24 28.47
C GLU A 151 9.47 -8.35 27.50
N PHE A 152 10.04 -7.94 26.37
CA PHE A 152 10.59 -8.80 25.33
C PHE A 152 11.99 -8.34 24.99
N GLN A 153 12.86 -9.29 24.66
CA GLN A 153 14.14 -8.94 24.06
C GLN A 153 13.90 -8.17 22.76
N ASN A 154 14.30 -6.90 22.72
CA ASN A 154 14.01 -5.96 21.64
C ASN A 154 12.51 -5.64 21.45
N GLY A 155 11.76 -5.47 22.55
CA GLY A 155 10.42 -4.89 22.49
C GLY A 155 10.44 -3.54 21.76
N ASN A 156 9.49 -3.35 20.83
CA ASN A 156 9.40 -2.17 19.98
C ASN A 156 7.94 -1.71 19.89
N PHE A 157 7.77 -0.43 19.54
CA PHE A 157 6.45 0.03 19.10
C PHE A 157 6.28 -0.32 17.63
N GLU A 158 5.11 -0.76 17.24
CA GLU A 158 4.81 -1.22 15.89
C GLU A 158 3.54 -0.59 15.35
N LEU A 159 3.58 -0.25 14.06
CA LEU A 159 2.39 0.16 13.33
C LEU A 159 1.62 -1.09 12.95
N VAL A 160 0.39 -1.21 13.43
CA VAL A 160 -0.56 -2.19 12.93
C VAL A 160 -1.57 -1.52 12.01
N GLN A 161 -2.17 -2.35 11.18
CA GLN A 161 -3.04 -1.94 10.10
C GLN A 161 -4.48 -1.86 10.63
N SER A 162 -5.08 -0.66 10.61
CA SER A 162 -6.50 -0.45 10.89
C SER A 162 -7.13 0.15 9.64
N TYR A 163 -7.79 -0.69 8.84
CA TYR A 163 -8.66 -0.21 7.78
C TYR A 163 -9.78 -1.22 7.49
N SER A 164 -10.87 -0.72 6.91
CA SER A 164 -11.87 -1.53 6.22
C SER A 164 -11.42 -1.75 4.78
N VAL A 165 -11.49 -2.98 4.28
CA VAL A 165 -11.18 -3.28 2.88
C VAL A 165 -12.33 -2.72 2.03
N PRO A 166 -12.15 -1.62 1.27
CA PRO A 166 -13.24 -1.04 0.50
C PRO A 166 -13.54 -1.91 -0.72
N ILE A 167 -14.75 -1.77 -1.28
CA ILE A 167 -15.03 -2.30 -2.62
C ILE A 167 -14.39 -1.35 -3.64
N MET A 168 -13.72 -1.92 -4.63
CA MET A 168 -13.07 -1.18 -5.71
C MET A 168 -14.06 -0.24 -6.43
N PRO A 169 -13.80 1.08 -6.46
CA PRO A 169 -14.67 2.02 -7.14
C PRO A 169 -14.45 1.98 -8.66
N VAL A 170 -15.50 1.63 -9.41
CA VAL A 170 -15.49 1.60 -10.90
C VAL A 170 -15.13 2.97 -11.49
N ALA A 171 -15.51 4.07 -10.84
CA ALA A 171 -15.11 5.41 -11.28
C ALA A 171 -13.59 5.58 -11.28
N ARG A 172 -12.90 5.14 -10.22
CA ARG A 172 -11.44 5.23 -10.13
C ARG A 172 -10.74 4.33 -11.16
N LEU A 173 -11.30 3.15 -11.44
CA LEU A 173 -10.83 2.28 -12.51
C LEU A 173 -10.88 2.99 -13.87
N ASN A 174 -11.99 3.67 -14.18
CA ASN A 174 -12.11 4.47 -15.40
C ASN A 174 -11.06 5.59 -15.46
N ASP A 175 -10.80 6.26 -14.33
CA ASP A 175 -9.76 7.31 -14.27
C ASP A 175 -8.38 6.74 -14.59
N ILE A 176 -8.03 5.58 -14.02
CA ILE A 176 -6.74 4.91 -14.27
C ILE A 176 -6.61 4.56 -15.76
N VAL A 177 -7.65 3.96 -16.35
CA VAL A 177 -7.64 3.59 -17.77
C VAL A 177 -7.47 4.84 -18.63
N THR A 178 -8.27 5.88 -18.40
CA THR A 178 -8.21 7.15 -19.15
C THR A 178 -6.83 7.81 -19.05
N GLU A 179 -6.24 7.82 -17.86
CA GLU A 179 -4.89 8.35 -17.63
C GLU A 179 -3.85 7.58 -18.47
N LYS A 180 -3.94 6.25 -18.50
CA LYS A 180 -3.00 5.39 -19.24
C LYS A 180 -3.22 5.45 -20.75
N GLU A 181 -4.45 5.58 -21.23
CA GLU A 181 -4.73 5.86 -22.64
C GLU A 181 -4.06 7.16 -23.09
N GLY A 182 -4.12 8.21 -22.27
CA GLY A 182 -3.47 9.49 -22.56
C GLY A 182 -1.94 9.38 -22.69
N LYS A 183 -1.32 8.40 -21.99
CA LYS A 183 0.12 8.13 -22.05
C LYS A 183 0.52 7.19 -23.18
N ALA A 184 -0.44 6.49 -23.79
CA ALA A 184 -0.16 5.47 -24.78
C ALA A 184 0.42 6.00 -26.11
N ALA A 185 0.29 7.31 -26.36
CA ALA A 185 0.94 7.95 -27.50
C ALA A 185 2.48 7.87 -27.43
N ASP A 186 3.05 7.73 -26.23
CA ASP A 186 4.49 7.60 -26.01
C ASP A 186 4.99 6.14 -26.07
N TYR A 187 4.09 5.17 -26.25
CA TYR A 187 4.46 3.76 -26.24
C TYR A 187 5.15 3.35 -27.54
N HIS A 188 6.09 2.41 -27.41
CA HIS A 188 6.61 1.72 -28.58
C HIS A 188 5.48 1.00 -29.32
N LYS A 189 5.46 1.16 -30.66
CA LYS A 189 4.43 0.60 -31.52
C LYS A 189 4.31 -0.92 -31.37
N CYS A 190 3.13 -1.37 -30.97
CA CYS A 190 2.73 -2.77 -30.89
C CYS A 190 1.51 -3.03 -31.79
N ASP A 191 1.21 -4.30 -32.05
CA ASP A 191 0.01 -4.71 -32.79
C ASP A 191 -1.24 -4.62 -31.91
N ALA A 192 -1.08 -4.80 -30.60
CA ALA A 192 -2.11 -4.62 -29.59
C ALA A 192 -1.48 -4.14 -28.28
N TYR A 193 -2.27 -3.44 -27.45
CA TYR A 193 -1.89 -3.06 -26.10
C TYR A 193 -2.83 -3.68 -25.07
N TRP A 194 -2.27 -4.17 -23.97
CA TRP A 194 -3.01 -4.62 -22.79
C TRP A 194 -2.63 -3.72 -21.60
N LEU A 195 -3.56 -3.57 -20.67
CA LEU A 195 -3.33 -2.87 -19.40
C LEU A 195 -3.52 -3.87 -18.25
N LEU A 196 -2.44 -4.14 -17.52
CA LEU A 196 -2.44 -4.92 -16.29
C LEU A 196 -2.52 -3.97 -15.09
N ILE A 197 -3.64 -4.00 -14.39
CA ILE A 197 -3.89 -3.18 -13.21
C ILE A 197 -3.77 -4.07 -11.96
N VAL A 198 -2.77 -3.79 -11.15
CA VAL A 198 -2.42 -4.58 -9.97
C VAL A 198 -3.09 -3.99 -8.72
N VAL A 199 -3.70 -4.86 -7.91
CA VAL A 199 -4.17 -4.56 -6.56
C VAL A 199 -3.28 -5.34 -5.59
N ASP A 200 -2.28 -4.68 -5.01
CA ASP A 200 -1.37 -5.35 -4.08
C ASP A 200 -1.99 -5.49 -2.68
N PHE A 201 -2.36 -6.72 -2.31
CA PHE A 201 -2.96 -7.07 -1.02
C PHE A 201 -2.07 -6.66 0.17
N TRP A 202 -0.75 -6.71 0.03
CA TRP A 202 0.18 -6.34 1.10
C TRP A 202 0.41 -4.83 1.21
N ASN A 203 -0.15 -4.04 0.28
CA ASN A 203 -0.05 -2.60 0.29
C ASN A 203 -1.39 -1.98 0.76
N PRO A 204 -1.44 -1.42 1.98
CA PRO A 204 -2.64 -0.76 2.52
C PRO A 204 -3.21 0.34 1.62
N ALA A 205 -2.38 0.95 0.78
CA ALA A 205 -2.82 1.98 -0.15
C ALA A 205 -3.58 1.43 -1.36
N GLN A 206 -3.53 0.11 -1.59
CA GLN A 206 -4.11 -0.57 -2.73
C GLN A 206 -5.16 -1.60 -2.35
N ASP A 207 -5.01 -2.25 -1.19
CA ASP A 207 -5.88 -3.35 -0.80
C ASP A 207 -7.35 -2.93 -0.77
N GLN A 208 -8.12 -3.62 -1.60
CA GLN A 208 -9.55 -3.41 -1.83
C GLN A 208 -10.12 -4.67 -2.45
N GLU A 209 -11.42 -4.89 -2.30
CA GLU A 209 -12.10 -5.99 -2.95
C GLU A 209 -12.42 -5.67 -4.40
N ILE A 210 -12.01 -6.55 -5.31
CA ILE A 210 -12.42 -6.43 -6.71
C ILE A 210 -13.91 -6.78 -6.78
N THR A 211 -14.72 -5.86 -7.32
CA THR A 211 -16.17 -6.07 -7.46
C THR A 211 -16.48 -7.32 -8.28
N THR A 212 -17.49 -8.07 -7.86
CA THR A 212 -18.03 -9.23 -8.60
C THR A 212 -19.07 -8.83 -9.65
N GLN A 213 -19.48 -7.56 -9.65
CA GLN A 213 -20.46 -7.06 -10.62
C GLN A 213 -19.78 -6.86 -11.98
N PRO A 214 -20.51 -7.09 -13.10
CA PRO A 214 -19.98 -6.81 -14.43
C PRO A 214 -19.54 -5.35 -14.56
N ILE A 215 -18.25 -5.15 -14.87
CA ILE A 215 -17.69 -3.83 -15.11
C ILE A 215 -17.89 -3.51 -16.59
N LYS A 216 -18.66 -2.46 -16.90
CA LYS A 216 -18.76 -1.94 -18.27
C LYS A 216 -17.78 -0.81 -18.44
N LEU A 217 -16.66 -1.11 -19.07
CA LEU A 217 -15.62 -0.14 -19.37
C LEU A 217 -15.09 -0.44 -20.76
N ALA A 218 -14.95 0.61 -21.57
CA ALA A 218 -14.45 0.50 -22.93
C ALA A 218 -13.16 1.30 -23.04
N SER A 219 -12.15 0.71 -23.67
CA SER A 219 -10.91 1.40 -23.99
C SER A 219 -10.79 1.62 -25.50
N LYS A 220 -10.21 2.75 -25.87
CA LYS A 220 -9.85 3.08 -27.26
C LYS A 220 -8.45 2.60 -27.65
N VAL A 221 -7.63 2.25 -26.66
CA VAL A 221 -6.22 1.88 -26.84
C VAL A 221 -5.98 0.42 -26.47
N PHE A 222 -6.43 0.03 -25.29
CA PHE A 222 -6.16 -1.27 -24.73
C PHE A 222 -7.19 -2.28 -25.22
N GLU A 223 -6.72 -3.30 -25.94
CA GLU A 223 -7.53 -4.43 -26.37
C GLU A 223 -8.01 -5.26 -25.18
N LYS A 224 -7.23 -5.29 -24.10
CA LYS A 224 -7.56 -5.94 -22.84
C LYS A 224 -7.21 -5.08 -21.65
N ILE A 225 -8.08 -5.08 -20.65
CA ILE A 225 -7.80 -4.54 -19.32
C ILE A 225 -7.98 -5.68 -18.32
N ILE A 226 -6.95 -5.93 -17.53
CA ILE A 226 -6.87 -7.06 -16.63
C ILE A 226 -6.61 -6.54 -15.23
N LEU A 227 -7.52 -6.80 -14.30
CA LEU A 227 -7.30 -6.57 -12.88
C LEU A 227 -6.66 -7.82 -12.27
N PHE A 228 -5.62 -7.62 -11.47
CA PHE A 228 -4.91 -8.70 -10.77
C PHE A 228 -4.71 -8.35 -9.30
N LYS A 229 -5.36 -9.09 -8.39
CA LYS A 229 -5.13 -8.97 -6.94
C LYS A 229 -4.06 -9.98 -6.49
N THR A 230 -2.97 -9.46 -5.92
CA THR A 230 -1.85 -10.29 -5.43
C THR A 230 -2.29 -11.18 -4.28
N CYS A 231 -1.50 -12.22 -3.97
CA CYS A 231 -1.74 -13.19 -2.90
C CYS A 231 -2.95 -14.14 -3.13
N HIS A 232 -4.12 -13.61 -3.50
CA HIS A 232 -5.31 -14.37 -3.84
C HIS A 232 -5.32 -14.85 -5.30
N ARG A 233 -4.44 -14.28 -6.14
CA ARG A 233 -4.37 -14.55 -7.59
C ARG A 233 -5.72 -14.37 -8.29
N GLN A 234 -6.54 -13.44 -7.78
CA GLN A 234 -7.82 -13.12 -8.38
C GLN A 234 -7.57 -12.30 -9.65
N ILE A 235 -8.17 -12.74 -10.75
CA ILE A 235 -8.06 -12.09 -12.05
C ILE A 235 -9.45 -11.76 -12.56
N VAL A 236 -9.63 -10.52 -13.04
CA VAL A 236 -10.84 -10.08 -13.74
C VAL A 236 -10.43 -9.41 -15.04
N GLU A 237 -10.84 -10.00 -16.16
CA GLU A 237 -10.80 -9.34 -17.47
C GLU A 237 -12.08 -8.50 -17.64
N ILE A 238 -11.91 -7.27 -18.11
CA ILE A 238 -12.99 -6.30 -18.31
C ILE A 238 -13.31 -6.18 -19.80
#